data_AF-A0A7S1DNY8-F1
#
_entry.id   AF-A0A7S1DNY8-F1
#
_cell.length_a   1.000
_cell.length_b   1.000
_cell.length_c   1.000
_cell.angle_alpha   90.00
_cell.angle_beta   90.00
_cell.angle_gamma   90.00
#
_symmetry.space_group_name_H-M   'P 1'
#
loop_
_entity.id
_entity.type
_entity.pdbx_description
1 polymer ?
#
loop_
_entity_poly.entity_id
_entity_poly.type
_entity_poly.pdbx_seq_one_letter_code
_entity_poly.pdbx_strand_id
1 'polypeptide(L)'
;AGVRMEGAFVEAVGEGLGEAAIEHTIAREGAMRATDAVQREAQEARNRLEEWVYGMRSALDGRSAALLDRGVTEKLLDGVEEWLWGEGEGIEAQGYRAKMEESVGAMREACPKYFEEEERLKGEEEKRERLAEAARWREKREQVLALAPLA
;
A
#
# COMPACT_ATOMS: atom_id res chain seq x y z
N ALA A 1 -7.93 -26.69 -67.25
CA ALA A 1 -7.47 -25.34 -66.88
C ALA A 1 -7.60 -25.22 -65.36
N GLY A 2 -6.50 -25.34 -64.62
CA GLY A 2 -6.50 -25.37 -63.15
C GLY A 2 -5.76 -24.16 -62.61
N VAL A 3 -6.46 -23.35 -61.80
CA VAL A 3 -5.86 -22.27 -61.02
C VAL A 3 -5.13 -22.91 -59.84
N ARG A 4 -3.86 -22.55 -59.64
CA ARG A 4 -3.17 -22.73 -58.36
C ARG A 4 -2.59 -21.38 -57.96
N MET A 5 -3.35 -20.65 -57.14
CA MET A 5 -2.83 -19.47 -56.43
C MET A 5 -2.02 -20.02 -55.26
N GLU A 6 -0.70 -20.17 -55.43
CA GLU A 6 0.19 -20.37 -54.28
C GLU A 6 0.31 -19.03 -53.56
N GLY A 7 -0.13 -19.01 -52.31
CA GLY A 7 -0.18 -17.81 -51.48
C GLY A 7 1.18 -17.13 -51.43
N ALA A 8 1.21 -15.85 -51.79
CA ALA A 8 2.40 -15.03 -51.65
C ALA A 8 2.63 -14.77 -50.15
N PHE A 9 3.58 -15.48 -49.54
CA PHE A 9 4.14 -15.09 -48.26
C PHE A 9 4.91 -13.78 -48.48
N VAL A 10 4.46 -12.71 -47.81
CA VAL A 10 5.19 -11.44 -47.79
C VAL A 10 6.10 -11.48 -46.57
N GLU A 11 7.40 -11.70 -46.78
CA GLU A 11 8.41 -11.47 -45.75
C GLU A 11 8.68 -9.97 -45.68
N ALA A 12 8.19 -9.33 -44.62
CA ALA A 12 8.48 -7.93 -44.35
C ALA A 12 9.90 -7.80 -43.79
N VAL A 13 10.86 -7.41 -44.63
CA VAL A 13 12.21 -7.04 -44.20
C VAL A 13 12.23 -5.55 -43.89
N GLY A 14 12.28 -5.19 -42.61
CA GLY A 14 12.42 -3.81 -42.14
C GLY A 14 13.54 -3.69 -41.10
N GLU A 15 13.85 -2.48 -40.67
CA GLU A 15 14.89 -2.20 -39.66
C GLU A 15 14.50 -2.62 -38.21
N GLY A 16 13.41 -3.38 -38.06
CA GLY A 16 12.93 -3.87 -36.78
C GLY A 16 13.82 -4.96 -36.18
N LEU A 17 13.69 -5.16 -34.87
CA LEU A 17 14.31 -6.31 -34.20
C LEU A 17 13.69 -7.61 -34.71
N GLY A 18 14.51 -8.62 -34.98
CA GLY A 18 14.03 -9.96 -35.27
C GLY A 18 13.29 -10.58 -34.08
N GLU A 19 12.41 -11.55 -34.34
CA GLU A 19 11.56 -12.19 -33.34
C GLU A 19 12.34 -12.68 -32.11
N ALA A 20 13.47 -13.36 -32.32
CA ALA A 20 14.34 -13.82 -31.22
C ALA A 20 14.92 -12.67 -30.36
N ALA A 21 15.21 -11.52 -30.97
CA ALA A 21 15.69 -10.33 -30.25
C ALA A 21 14.55 -9.65 -29.47
N ILE A 22 13.32 -9.69 -30.00
CA ILE A 22 12.12 -9.21 -29.30
C ILE A 22 11.86 -10.09 -28.08
N GLU A 23 11.82 -11.41 -28.24
CA GLU A 23 11.61 -12.35 -27.13
C GLU A 23 12.66 -12.20 -26.04
N HIS A 24 13.94 -12.08 -26.42
CA HIS A 24 15.03 -11.85 -25.48
C HIS A 24 14.85 -10.54 -24.69
N THR A 25 14.48 -9.45 -25.35
CA THR A 25 14.30 -8.15 -24.69
C THR A 25 13.08 -8.14 -23.78
N ILE A 26 11.98 -8.80 -24.16
CA ILE A 26 10.79 -8.98 -23.31
C ILE A 26 11.15 -9.77 -22.04
N ALA A 27 11.87 -10.89 -22.17
CA ALA A 27 12.27 -11.70 -21.02
C ALA A 27 13.17 -10.90 -20.06
N ARG A 28 14.12 -10.13 -20.60
CA ARG A 28 15.03 -9.30 -19.81
C ARG A 28 14.28 -8.18 -19.07
N GLU A 29 13.36 -7.50 -19.74
CA GLU A 29 12.49 -6.49 -19.13
C GLU A 29 11.62 -7.10 -18.02
N GLY A 30 11.08 -8.30 -18.23
CA GLY A 30 10.33 -9.04 -17.22
C GLY A 30 11.14 -9.28 -15.94
N ALA A 31 12.40 -9.70 -16.07
CA ALA A 31 13.31 -9.92 -14.95
C ALA A 31 13.66 -8.60 -14.21
N MET A 32 13.87 -7.51 -14.96
CA MET A 32 14.11 -6.19 -14.39
C MET A 32 12.90 -5.71 -13.57
N ARG A 33 11.68 -5.82 -14.12
CA ARG A 33 10.44 -5.46 -13.42
C ARG A 33 10.21 -6.27 -12.15
N ALA A 34 10.52 -7.56 -12.18
CA ALA A 34 10.41 -8.41 -11.00
C ALA A 34 11.37 -7.97 -9.89
N THR A 35 12.60 -7.63 -10.26
CA THR A 35 13.61 -7.10 -9.32
C THR A 35 13.17 -5.77 -8.73
N ASP A 36 12.71 -4.83 -9.56
CA ASP A 36 12.20 -3.53 -9.11
C ASP A 36 10.99 -3.68 -8.19
N ALA A 37 10.11 -4.64 -8.46
CA ALA A 37 8.94 -4.90 -7.62
C ALA A 37 9.35 -5.37 -6.21
N VAL A 38 10.32 -6.27 -6.08
CA VAL A 38 10.82 -6.73 -4.79
C VAL A 38 11.48 -5.59 -4.00
N GLN A 39 12.30 -4.79 -4.66
CA GLN A 39 12.95 -3.63 -4.03
C GLN A 39 11.93 -2.59 -3.56
N ARG A 40 10.94 -2.29 -4.40
CA ARG A 40 9.83 -1.39 -4.05
C ARG A 40 9.04 -1.93 -2.86
N GLU A 41 8.70 -3.22 -2.86
CA GLU A 41 7.95 -3.84 -1.77
C GLU A 41 8.71 -3.77 -0.44
N ALA A 42 10.03 -3.99 -0.47
CA ALA A 42 10.89 -3.86 0.70
C ALA A 42 10.91 -2.42 1.21
N GLN A 43 11.08 -1.43 0.32
CA GLN A 43 11.07 -0.02 0.70
C GLN A 43 9.71 0.43 1.25
N GLU A 44 8.59 -0.01 0.66
CA GLU A 44 7.25 0.29 1.18
C GLU A 44 7.00 -0.36 2.54
N ALA A 45 7.51 -1.58 2.78
CA ALA A 45 7.40 -2.23 4.07
C ALA A 45 8.23 -1.51 5.14
N ARG A 46 9.45 -1.08 4.79
CA ARG A 46 10.30 -0.24 5.65
C ARG A 46 9.64 1.10 5.97
N ASN A 47 9.17 1.83 4.96
CA ASN A 47 8.51 3.13 5.15
C ASN A 47 7.30 3.01 6.08
N ARG A 48 6.48 1.97 5.94
CA ARG A 48 5.35 1.72 6.85
C ARG A 48 5.77 1.55 8.30
N LEU A 49 6.88 0.84 8.54
CA LEU A 49 7.41 0.67 9.89
C LEU A 49 7.95 2.00 10.44
N GLU A 50 8.71 2.75 9.64
CA GLU A 50 9.21 4.08 10.02
C GLU A 50 8.06 5.04 10.33
N GLU A 51 7.05 5.12 9.47
CA GLU A 51 5.86 5.95 9.67
C GLU A 51 5.11 5.58 10.96
N TRP A 52 4.99 4.29 11.26
CA TRP A 52 4.38 3.84 12.50
C TRP A 52 5.18 4.29 13.72
N VAL A 53 6.51 4.16 13.71
CA VAL A 53 7.38 4.64 14.79
C VAL A 53 7.19 6.15 14.99
N TYR A 54 7.22 6.93 13.91
CA TYR A 54 6.99 8.38 13.98
C TYR A 54 5.60 8.73 14.52
N GLY A 55 4.56 8.02 14.07
CA GLY A 55 3.20 8.19 14.56
C GLY A 55 3.08 7.92 16.07
N MET A 56 3.70 6.83 16.54
CA MET A 56 3.70 6.48 17.96
C MET A 56 4.52 7.46 18.80
N ARG A 57 5.66 7.95 18.32
CA ARG A 57 6.40 9.03 18.98
C ARG A 57 5.54 10.29 19.08
N SER A 58 4.83 10.67 18.01
CA SER A 58 3.91 11.80 18.07
C SER A 58 2.74 11.57 19.04
N ALA A 59 2.28 10.34 19.22
CA ALA A 59 1.19 10.02 20.14
C ALA A 59 1.59 10.20 21.62
N LEU A 60 2.88 9.99 21.95
CA LEU A 60 3.41 10.22 23.30
C LEU A 60 3.30 11.68 23.77
N ASP A 61 3.36 12.63 22.85
CA ASP A 61 3.23 14.06 23.13
C ASP A 61 1.87 14.63 22.69
N GLY A 62 0.99 13.75 22.18
CA GLY A 62 -0.31 14.10 21.62
C GLY A 62 -1.45 14.02 22.63
N ARG A 63 -2.68 14.10 22.09
CA ARG A 63 -3.93 14.04 22.88
C ARG A 63 -4.14 12.68 23.55
N SER A 64 -3.54 11.63 23.00
CA SER A 64 -3.62 10.25 23.47
C SER A 64 -2.50 9.86 24.42
N ALA A 65 -1.59 10.78 24.77
CA ALA A 65 -0.47 10.52 25.67
C ALA A 65 -0.87 9.88 27.00
N ALA A 66 -2.03 10.27 27.55
CA ALA A 66 -2.55 9.73 28.81
C ALA A 66 -2.99 8.25 28.73
N LEU A 67 -3.13 7.70 27.52
CA LEU A 67 -3.51 6.30 27.28
C LEU A 67 -2.28 5.40 27.04
N LEU A 68 -1.09 5.99 26.94
CA LEU A 68 0.17 5.30 26.70
C LEU A 68 0.98 5.23 28.00
N ASP A 69 1.61 4.08 28.25
CA ASP A 69 2.69 4.00 29.23
C ASP A 69 3.98 4.51 28.56
N ARG A 70 4.35 5.75 28.87
CA ARG A 70 5.51 6.42 28.25
C ARG A 70 6.78 5.58 28.36
N GLY A 71 7.08 4.99 29.52
CA GLY A 71 8.34 4.26 29.71
C GLY A 71 8.39 2.98 28.88
N VAL A 72 7.28 2.26 28.80
CA VAL A 72 7.19 1.05 27.97
C VAL A 72 7.19 1.40 26.49
N THR A 73 6.43 2.42 26.08
CA THR A 73 6.35 2.86 24.69
C THR A 73 7.69 3.37 24.19
N GLU A 74 8.38 4.27 24.91
CA GLU A 74 9.70 4.80 24.51
C GLU A 74 10.71 3.67 24.33
N LYS A 75 10.80 2.75 25.30
CA LYS A 75 11.71 1.62 25.23
C LYS A 75 11.45 0.71 24.02
N LEU A 76 10.17 0.46 23.71
CA LEU A 76 9.81 -0.35 22.55
C LEU A 76 10.19 0.36 21.24
N LEU A 77 9.86 1.65 21.11
CA LEU A 77 10.17 2.43 19.91
C LEU A 77 11.68 2.57 19.68
N ASP A 78 12.45 2.82 20.74
CA ASP A 78 13.92 2.88 20.66
C ASP A 78 14.49 1.55 20.12
N GLY A 79 13.97 0.41 20.59
CA GLY A 79 14.40 -0.92 20.11
C GLY A 79 14.00 -1.20 18.66
N VAL A 80 12.87 -0.66 18.19
CA VAL A 80 12.46 -0.77 16.78
C VAL A 80 13.34 0.09 15.89
N GLU A 81 13.69 1.30 16.32
CA GLU A 81 14.59 2.20 15.59
C GLU A 81 16.02 1.65 15.52
N GLU A 82 16.55 1.13 16.63
CA GLU A 82 17.86 0.48 16.66
C GLU A 82 17.89 -0.70 15.68
N TRP A 83 16.82 -1.49 15.63
CA TRP A 83 16.70 -2.59 14.68
C TRP A 83 16.61 -2.08 13.23
N LEU A 84 15.81 -1.04 12.94
CA LEU A 84 15.65 -0.46 11.59
C LEU A 84 16.98 0.00 10.99
N TRP A 85 17.85 0.58 11.82
CA TRP A 85 19.16 1.10 11.41
C TRP A 85 20.31 0.12 11.65
N GLY A 86 20.00 -1.10 12.08
CA GLY A 86 20.96 -2.17 12.36
C GLY A 86 20.60 -3.45 11.60
N GLU A 87 20.09 -4.45 12.31
CA GLU A 87 19.77 -5.77 11.73
C GLU A 87 18.72 -5.74 10.61
N GLY A 88 17.86 -4.73 10.62
CA GLY A 88 16.79 -4.56 9.63
C GLY A 88 17.26 -3.94 8.32
N GLU A 89 18.50 -3.45 8.22
CA GLU A 89 18.95 -2.75 7.02
C GLU A 89 19.03 -3.69 5.78
N GLY A 90 18.37 -3.29 4.70
CA GLY A 90 18.48 -3.98 3.40
C GLY A 90 17.82 -5.37 3.34
N ILE A 91 16.98 -5.74 4.31
CA ILE A 91 16.28 -7.02 4.33
C ILE A 91 15.06 -7.05 3.39
N GLU A 92 14.50 -8.23 3.18
CA GLU A 92 13.28 -8.41 2.39
C GLU A 92 12.02 -7.84 3.07
N ALA A 93 11.00 -7.50 2.27
CA ALA A 93 9.74 -6.92 2.74
C ALA A 93 9.08 -7.71 3.88
N GLN A 94 9.18 -9.04 3.86
CA GLN A 94 8.60 -9.90 4.90
C GLN A 94 9.23 -9.64 6.27
N GLY A 95 10.53 -9.34 6.35
CA GLY A 95 11.20 -9.05 7.62
C GLY A 95 10.68 -7.78 8.27
N TYR A 96 10.50 -6.71 7.49
CA TYR A 96 9.90 -5.47 7.99
C TYR A 96 8.45 -5.68 8.44
N ARG A 97 7.66 -6.47 7.69
CA ARG A 97 6.27 -6.80 8.07
C ARG A 97 6.19 -7.58 9.37
N ALA A 98 7.05 -8.58 9.53
CA ALA A 98 7.12 -9.36 10.77
C ALA A 98 7.51 -8.47 11.95
N LYS A 99 8.50 -7.58 11.79
CA LYS A 99 8.89 -6.66 12.86
C LYS A 99 7.77 -5.68 13.21
N MET A 100 7.03 -5.19 12.21
CA MET A 100 5.86 -4.35 12.42
C MET A 100 4.77 -5.08 13.22
N GLU A 101 4.44 -6.32 12.85
CA GLU A 101 3.45 -7.13 13.55
C GLU A 101 3.85 -7.39 15.02
N GLU A 102 5.10 -7.78 15.25
CA GLU A 102 5.67 -7.97 16.59
C GLU A 102 5.55 -6.68 17.43
N SER A 103 5.98 -5.56 16.87
CA SER A 103 6.05 -4.28 17.57
C SER A 103 4.67 -3.72 17.90
N VAL A 104 3.73 -3.81 16.95
CA VAL A 104 2.34 -3.42 17.16
C VAL A 104 1.66 -4.34 18.17
N GLY A 105 1.92 -5.65 18.11
CA GLY A 105 1.40 -6.63 19.06
C GLY A 105 1.85 -6.32 20.49
N ALA A 106 3.16 -6.16 20.70
CA ALA A 106 3.72 -5.79 22.00
C ALA A 106 3.18 -4.45 22.51
N MET A 107 3.02 -3.45 21.62
CA MET A 107 2.43 -2.17 22.00
C MET A 107 0.94 -2.31 22.39
N ARG A 108 0.18 -3.14 21.69
CA ARG A 108 -1.24 -3.40 22.00
C ARG A 108 -1.40 -4.10 23.34
N GLU A 109 -0.52 -5.03 23.67
CA GLU A 109 -0.48 -5.69 24.98
C GLU A 109 -0.11 -4.70 26.10
N ALA A 110 0.85 -3.82 25.85
CA ALA A 110 1.29 -2.82 26.83
C ALA A 110 0.24 -1.70 27.05
N CYS A 111 -0.37 -1.21 25.97
CA CYS A 111 -1.24 -0.03 25.96
C CYS A 111 -2.61 -0.32 25.29
N PRO A 112 -3.41 -1.28 25.78
CA PRO A 112 -4.64 -1.70 25.10
C PRO A 112 -5.65 -0.58 24.93
N LYS A 113 -5.78 0.31 25.94
CA LYS A 113 -6.71 1.45 25.93
C LYS A 113 -6.44 2.44 24.80
N TYR A 114 -5.18 2.62 24.41
CA TYR A 114 -4.83 3.48 23.28
C TYR A 114 -5.41 2.92 21.98
N PHE A 115 -5.22 1.61 21.73
CA PHE A 115 -5.73 0.97 20.52
C PHE A 115 -7.26 0.86 20.49
N GLU A 116 -7.90 0.59 21.63
CA GLU A 116 -9.36 0.60 21.74
C GLU A 116 -9.93 1.98 21.39
N GLU A 117 -9.30 3.06 21.86
CA GLU A 117 -9.72 4.43 21.55
C GLU A 117 -9.50 4.78 20.08
N GLU A 118 -8.33 4.44 19.51
CA GLU A 118 -8.06 4.65 18.08
C GLU A 118 -9.04 3.88 17.19
N GLU A 119 -9.37 2.63 17.52
CA GLU A 119 -10.38 1.83 16.82
C GLU A 119 -11.78 2.44 16.93
N ARG A 120 -12.13 2.98 18.11
CA ARG A 120 -13.39 3.71 18.31
C ARG A 120 -13.46 4.95 17.44
N LEU A 121 -12.42 5.78 17.45
CA LEU A 121 -12.34 7.02 16.67
C LEU A 121 -12.41 6.74 15.18
N LYS A 122 -11.66 5.74 14.70
CA LYS A 122 -11.70 5.30 13.30
C LYS A 122 -13.10 4.84 12.90
N GLY A 123 -13.75 4.02 13.74
CA GLY A 123 -15.12 3.58 13.49
C GLY A 123 -16.15 4.72 13.47
N GLU A 124 -15.94 5.78 14.24
CA GLU A 124 -16.76 6.99 14.21
C GLU A 124 -16.54 7.82 12.94
N GLU A 125 -15.30 7.94 12.50
CA GLU A 125 -14.94 8.61 11.25
C GLU A 125 -15.54 7.89 10.03
N GLU A 126 -15.38 6.57 9.93
CA GLU A 126 -15.98 5.77 8.85
C GLU A 126 -17.51 5.91 8.80
N LYS A 127 -18.17 5.92 9.97
CA LYS A 127 -19.62 6.18 10.05
C LYS A 127 -19.97 7.57 9.54
N ARG A 128 -19.19 8.59 9.91
CA ARG A 128 -19.38 9.98 9.49
C ARG A 128 -19.22 10.12 7.97
N GLU A 129 -18.19 9.51 7.39
CA GLU A 129 -17.97 9.50 5.94
C GLU A 129 -19.12 8.83 5.21
N ARG A 130 -19.58 7.65 5.69
CA ARG A 130 -20.70 6.95 5.07
C ARG A 130 -22.01 7.74 5.12
N LEU A 131 -22.27 8.45 6.22
CA LEU A 131 -23.42 9.36 6.32
C LEU A 131 -23.30 10.55 5.36
N ALA A 132 -22.11 11.12 5.24
CA ALA A 132 -21.85 12.23 4.32
C ALA A 132 -22.00 11.79 2.84
N GLU A 133 -21.49 10.61 2.49
CA GLU A 133 -21.66 10.04 1.16
C GLU A 133 -23.13 9.77 0.84
N ALA A 134 -23.87 9.15 1.78
CA ALA A 134 -25.30 8.92 1.63
C ALA A 134 -26.10 10.23 1.48
N ALA A 135 -25.68 11.31 2.15
CA ALA A 135 -26.27 12.63 1.95
C ALA A 135 -26.01 13.18 0.54
N ARG A 136 -24.78 13.08 0.03
CA ARG A 136 -24.44 13.49 -1.35
C ARG A 136 -25.22 12.70 -2.39
N TRP A 137 -25.36 11.40 -2.19
CA TRP A 137 -26.17 10.56 -3.06
C TRP A 137 -27.65 10.93 -3.04
N ARG A 138 -28.20 11.27 -1.87
CA ARG A 138 -29.59 11.77 -1.75
C ARG A 138 -29.79 13.09 -2.49
N GLU A 139 -28.89 14.05 -2.28
CA GLU A 139 -28.95 15.35 -2.95
C GLU A 139 -28.82 15.21 -4.47
N LYS A 140 -27.85 14.41 -4.94
CA LYS A 140 -27.69 14.11 -6.37
C LYS A 140 -28.95 13.45 -6.96
N ARG A 141 -29.60 12.54 -6.22
CA ARG A 141 -30.85 11.91 -6.64
C ARG A 141 -31.99 12.92 -6.76
N GLU A 142 -32.12 13.84 -5.81
CA GLU A 142 -33.12 14.91 -5.83
C GLU A 142 -32.88 15.87 -7.01
N GLN A 143 -31.63 16.25 -7.29
CA GLN A 143 -31.28 17.05 -8.46
C GLN A 143 -31.67 16.35 -9.78
N VAL A 144 -31.39 15.05 -9.90
CA VAL A 144 -31.79 14.26 -11.08
C VAL A 144 -33.31 14.22 -11.24
N LEU A 145 -34.05 14.02 -10.14
CA LEU A 145 -35.52 14.01 -10.17
C LEU A 145 -36.10 15.39 -10.49
N ALA A 146 -35.50 16.48 -10.00
CA ALA A 146 -35.93 17.84 -10.27
C ALA A 146 -35.69 18.28 -11.73
N LEU A 147 -34.70 17.67 -12.39
CA LEU A 147 -34.37 17.91 -13.80
C LEU A 147 -35.10 16.96 -14.76
N ALA A 148 -35.89 16.02 -14.25
CA ALA A 148 -36.72 15.15 -15.09
C ALA A 148 -37.83 16.00 -15.74
N PRO A 149 -37.98 15.96 -17.09
CA PRO A 149 -39.01 16.75 -17.76
C PRO A 149 -40.40 16.32 -17.28
N LEU A 150 -41.23 17.30 -16.93
CA LEU A 150 -42.66 17.11 -16.67
C LEU A 150 -43.30 16.53 -17.95
N ALA A 151 -43.55 15.22 -17.94
CA ALA A 151 -44.29 14.51 -18.98
C ALA A 151 -45.80 14.66 -18.76
#